data_AF-A0AAD8BHR2-F1
#
_entry.id   AF-A0AAD8BHR2-F1
#
_cell.length_a   1.000
_cell.length_b   1.000
_cell.length_c   1.000
_cell.angle_alpha   90.00
_cell.angle_beta   90.00
_cell.angle_gamma   90.00
#
_symmetry.space_group_name_H-M   'P 1'
#
loop_
_entity.id
_entity.type
_entity.pdbx_description
1 polymer ?
#
loop_
_entity_poly.entity_id
_entity_poly.type
_entity_poly.pdbx_seq_one_letter_code
_entity_poly.pdbx_strand_id
1 'polypeptide(L)'
;MTYHLDHLILLVSFFQTGQCGFLLTASSKTVEIGVTPGFQFECSYWGNVATSDIVNLTYIEINRVDDTGKFASLIRRDDQGNTITSSILDPSAIVTSKMNTIDDSNLFVKWPIATAEIAGKFSCDIGGLDASGNMINEPSPVVVVNATNVATTDVPTLISTATKEAKDFCEHLVSEVYTNMTDRINGIQNASSNFCAQGSCDTSELKEMIQNQTLELRSMQTEVLEFRQNQSQYSAFVAEMTAQNLTREMKDYCGILVSDIYNNLTVTMDGITTTLNSSCAQSSLETIELKEIIQNQTAELGALQAVVNELRLNQSQYISLARELNALKDKVALLADIKLWPEGTYGLLMSESGCPVNSHTLWDSGYRKFLTASNSPSQNYVDPHTHLMKPTLETNNGDNFMYLHFCVTAARSEGGPWPRGTYCIHNLGTCPPGFGMGYAYISGDKNHRVSFNNGSVPTLNSGADYTQIFYCCRSDGPADVAIYLPNTEPFYLYRYQGTCQIVENMKVETEHVVMDTSFLDREVMDFYENSYHPDGQVNNWSFELCYYH
;
A
#
# COMPACT_ATOMS: atom_id res chain seq x y z
N MET A 1 -33.34 -9.14 10.61
CA MET A 1 -33.16 -10.38 11.41
C MET A 1 -32.60 -11.47 10.50
N THR A 2 -31.34 -11.35 10.07
CA THR A 2 -30.58 -12.32 9.25
C THR A 2 -29.13 -11.84 9.17
N TYR A 3 -28.38 -11.92 10.27
CA TYR A 3 -26.93 -11.67 10.32
C TYR A 3 -26.26 -12.63 11.31
N HIS A 4 -26.61 -13.92 11.24
CA HIS A 4 -26.02 -14.91 12.14
C HIS A 4 -25.68 -16.27 11.52
N LEU A 5 -25.65 -16.39 10.19
CA LEU A 5 -25.36 -17.70 9.55
C LEU A 5 -23.96 -17.84 8.92
N ASP A 6 -23.22 -16.77 8.67
CA ASP A 6 -21.93 -16.89 7.95
C ASP A 6 -20.74 -17.26 8.85
N HIS A 7 -20.86 -17.16 10.17
CA HIS A 7 -19.84 -17.66 11.10
C HIS A 7 -19.89 -19.19 11.30
N LEU A 8 -20.96 -19.87 10.89
CA LEU A 8 -21.13 -21.31 11.13
C LEU A 8 -20.60 -22.20 10.00
N ILE A 9 -20.36 -21.65 8.80
CA ILE A 9 -20.00 -22.43 7.60
C ILE A 9 -18.49 -22.75 7.55
N LEU A 10 -17.65 -22.04 8.31
CA LEU A 10 -16.21 -22.34 8.42
C LEU A 10 -15.87 -23.47 9.42
N LEU A 11 -16.85 -23.95 10.21
CA LEU A 11 -16.60 -24.88 11.33
C LEU A 11 -16.77 -26.38 11.03
N VAL A 12 -17.18 -26.79 9.82
CA VAL A 12 -17.58 -28.20 9.58
C VAL A 12 -16.70 -28.99 8.60
N SER A 13 -15.71 -28.38 7.93
CA SER A 13 -14.92 -29.09 6.92
C SER A 13 -13.49 -29.50 7.32
N PHE A 14 -13.15 -29.58 8.61
CA PHE A 14 -11.81 -29.99 9.06
C PHE A 14 -11.76 -31.09 10.15
N PHE A 15 -12.84 -31.82 10.40
CA PHE A 15 -12.76 -33.06 11.17
C PHE A 15 -12.52 -34.26 10.26
N GLN A 16 -11.27 -34.47 9.86
CA GLN A 16 -10.65 -35.79 9.65
C GLN A 16 -9.25 -35.61 9.04
N THR A 17 -8.24 -35.52 9.90
CA THR A 17 -6.95 -36.27 9.88
C THR A 17 -5.87 -35.45 10.60
N GLY A 18 -5.33 -35.98 11.71
CA GLY A 18 -4.06 -35.51 12.30
C GLY A 18 -4.20 -34.85 13.67
N GLN A 19 -3.54 -35.42 14.68
CA GLN A 19 -3.36 -34.89 16.03
C GLN A 19 -2.47 -33.64 16.01
N CYS A 20 -3.00 -32.48 15.62
CA CYS A 20 -2.28 -31.22 15.81
C CYS A 20 -2.87 -30.51 17.03
N GLY A 21 -2.08 -30.39 18.10
CA GLY A 21 -2.48 -29.63 19.28
C GLY A 21 -2.54 -28.12 19.03
N PHE A 22 -1.84 -27.63 18.00
CA PHE A 22 -1.69 -26.21 17.73
C PHE A 22 -2.22 -25.83 16.36
N LEU A 23 -2.79 -24.63 16.28
CA LEU A 23 -3.37 -24.08 15.09
C LEU A 23 -2.80 -22.69 14.84
N LEU A 24 -2.19 -22.50 13.67
CA LEU A 24 -1.99 -21.17 13.12
C LEU A 24 -3.26 -20.77 12.38
N THR A 25 -3.80 -19.60 12.69
CA THR A 25 -4.90 -19.00 11.95
C THR A 25 -4.46 -17.65 11.39
N ALA A 26 -4.92 -17.35 10.19
CA ALA A 26 -4.81 -16.04 9.58
C ALA A 26 -6.21 -15.41 9.55
N SER A 27 -6.32 -14.11 9.83
CA SER A 27 -7.61 -13.41 9.71
C SER A 27 -8.16 -13.40 8.28
N SER A 28 -7.29 -13.59 7.28
CA SER A 28 -7.68 -13.80 5.88
C SER A 28 -6.70 -14.74 5.17
N LYS A 29 -7.18 -15.48 4.16
CA LYS A 29 -6.33 -16.28 3.25
C LYS A 29 -5.85 -15.48 2.03
N THR A 30 -6.41 -14.29 1.82
CA THR A 30 -6.10 -13.39 0.72
C THR A 30 -5.95 -11.99 1.27
N VAL A 31 -4.82 -11.34 0.99
CA VAL A 31 -4.54 -9.97 1.42
C VAL A 31 -4.16 -9.12 0.23
N GLU A 32 -4.52 -7.85 0.30
CA GLU A 32 -4.10 -6.84 -0.65
C GLU A 32 -3.03 -5.97 0.02
N ILE A 33 -1.82 -6.00 -0.55
CA ILE A 33 -0.64 -5.35 0.05
C ILE A 33 -0.83 -3.83 0.04
N GLY A 34 -0.66 -3.22 1.20
CA GLY A 34 -0.88 -1.79 1.42
C GLY A 34 -2.34 -1.39 1.66
N VAL A 35 -3.29 -2.33 1.60
CA VAL A 35 -4.72 -2.04 1.74
C VAL A 35 -5.38 -2.79 2.88
N THR A 36 -5.18 -4.10 2.99
CA THR A 36 -5.93 -4.93 3.96
C THR A 36 -5.57 -4.51 5.39
N PRO A 37 -6.49 -3.88 6.16
CA PRO A 37 -6.17 -3.38 7.47
C PRO A 37 -6.28 -4.49 8.52
N GLY A 38 -5.46 -4.40 9.57
CA GLY A 38 -5.61 -5.26 10.74
C GLY A 38 -5.40 -6.75 10.47
N PHE A 39 -4.65 -7.12 9.43
CA PHE A 39 -4.29 -8.51 9.20
C PHE A 39 -3.59 -9.09 10.44
N GLN A 40 -3.94 -10.31 10.83
CA GLN A 40 -3.36 -10.95 11.99
C GLN A 40 -3.07 -12.42 11.74
N PHE A 41 -1.94 -12.86 12.26
CA PHE A 41 -1.70 -14.26 12.58
C PHE A 41 -1.96 -14.48 14.06
N GLU A 42 -2.67 -15.55 14.37
CA GLU A 42 -2.81 -16.08 15.72
C GLU A 42 -2.33 -17.51 15.71
N CYS A 43 -1.28 -17.77 16.48
CA CYS A 43 -0.92 -19.12 16.87
C CYS A 43 -1.44 -19.38 18.28
N SER A 44 -2.32 -20.36 18.42
CA SER A 44 -2.87 -20.77 19.72
C SER A 44 -3.01 -22.28 19.83
N TYR A 45 -3.07 -22.76 21.07
CA TYR A 45 -3.34 -24.16 21.37
C TYR A 45 -4.83 -24.47 21.25
N TRP A 46 -5.17 -25.49 20.48
CA TRP A 46 -6.53 -25.99 20.28
C TRP A 46 -6.66 -27.49 20.60
N GLY A 47 -5.57 -28.10 21.10
CA GLY A 47 -5.47 -29.52 21.43
C GLY A 47 -5.94 -29.86 22.84
N ASN A 48 -5.72 -31.12 23.20
CA ASN A 48 -5.87 -31.59 24.57
C ASN A 48 -4.48 -31.70 25.20
N VAL A 49 -4.18 -30.90 26.24
CA VAL A 49 -2.84 -30.87 26.87
C VAL A 49 -2.37 -32.26 27.30
N ALA A 50 -3.31 -33.16 27.65
CA ALA A 50 -3.00 -34.55 27.99
C ALA A 50 -2.42 -35.39 26.83
N THR A 51 -2.44 -34.88 25.60
CA THR A 51 -1.87 -35.53 24.40
C THR A 51 -0.60 -34.86 23.88
N SER A 52 -0.15 -33.77 24.51
CA SER A 52 1.15 -33.17 24.18
C SER A 52 2.24 -33.90 24.95
N ASP A 53 3.37 -34.18 24.29
CA ASP A 53 4.54 -34.75 24.93
C ASP A 53 5.39 -33.67 25.64
N ILE A 54 5.06 -32.39 25.44
CA ILE A 54 5.74 -31.25 26.05
C ILE A 54 5.32 -31.13 27.50
N VAL A 55 6.29 -31.18 28.40
CA VAL A 55 6.09 -30.99 29.85
C VAL A 55 6.57 -29.61 30.30
N ASN A 56 7.62 -29.08 29.68
CA ASN A 56 8.13 -27.74 29.96
C ASN A 56 8.23 -26.91 28.69
N LEU A 57 7.43 -25.86 28.59
CA LEU A 57 7.34 -25.00 27.43
C LEU A 57 8.54 -24.06 27.35
N THR A 58 9.23 -24.03 26.20
CA THR A 58 10.45 -23.21 26.02
C THR A 58 10.30 -22.09 25.00
N TYR A 59 9.51 -22.29 23.94
CA TYR A 59 9.24 -21.23 22.96
C TYR A 59 7.95 -21.48 22.18
N ILE A 60 7.41 -20.40 21.62
CA ILE A 60 6.38 -20.40 20.58
C ILE A 60 6.87 -19.54 19.40
N GLU A 61 6.67 -20.02 18.18
CA GLU A 61 7.25 -19.41 16.98
C GLU A 61 6.31 -19.49 15.79
N ILE A 62 6.26 -18.41 14.99
CA ILE A 62 5.68 -18.44 13.65
C ILE A 62 6.84 -18.52 12.65
N ASN A 63 6.74 -19.49 11.76
CA ASN A 63 7.72 -19.81 10.73
C ASN A 63 7.15 -19.49 9.34
N ARG A 64 8.00 -18.97 8.47
CA ARG A 64 7.76 -18.97 7.02
C ARG A 64 8.26 -20.30 6.45
N VAL A 65 7.46 -20.90 5.58
CA VAL A 65 7.77 -22.17 4.91
C VAL A 65 8.11 -21.88 3.45
N ASP A 66 9.29 -22.28 3.01
CA ASP A 66 9.67 -22.16 1.60
C ASP A 66 9.06 -23.28 0.73
N ASP A 67 9.26 -23.21 -0.58
CA ASP A 67 8.71 -24.21 -1.51
C ASP A 67 9.36 -25.59 -1.38
N THR A 68 10.48 -25.70 -0.67
CA THR A 68 11.12 -26.98 -0.33
C THR A 68 10.61 -27.59 0.98
N GLY A 69 9.71 -26.88 1.67
CA GLY A 69 9.17 -27.27 2.97
C GLY A 69 10.10 -26.94 4.14
N LYS A 70 11.12 -26.10 3.93
CA LYS A 70 12.04 -25.68 4.99
C LYS A 70 11.44 -24.50 5.74
N PHE A 71 11.56 -24.55 7.07
CA PHE A 71 11.07 -23.53 7.99
C PHE A 71 12.14 -22.46 8.25
N ALA A 72 11.74 -21.19 8.21
CA ALA A 72 12.54 -20.05 8.63
C ALA A 72 11.75 -19.24 9.66
N SER A 73 12.37 -18.96 10.81
CA SER A 73 11.77 -18.16 11.88
C SER A 73 11.36 -16.78 11.36
N LEU A 74 10.07 -16.46 11.46
CA LEU A 74 9.58 -15.10 11.25
C LEU A 74 9.63 -14.34 12.58
N ILE A 75 9.11 -14.98 13.63
CA ILE A 75 9.11 -14.46 14.99
C ILE A 75 9.01 -15.58 16.02
N ARG A 76 9.83 -15.48 17.07
CA ARG A 76 9.86 -16.41 18.21
C ARG A 76 9.74 -15.66 19.52
N ARG A 77 8.97 -16.22 20.45
CA ARG A 77 8.94 -15.84 21.87
C ARG A 77 9.53 -16.97 22.69
N ASP A 78 10.50 -16.69 23.55
CA ASP A 78 11.06 -17.68 24.49
C ASP A 78 10.41 -17.61 25.87
N ASP A 79 10.74 -18.59 26.71
CA ASP A 79 10.27 -18.75 28.11
C ASP A 79 10.80 -17.68 29.06
N GLN A 80 11.80 -16.92 28.63
CA GLN A 80 12.33 -15.74 29.33
C GLN A 80 11.59 -14.47 28.94
N GLY A 81 10.64 -14.55 28.00
CA GLY A 81 9.83 -13.44 27.54
C GLY A 81 10.50 -12.58 26.46
N ASN A 82 11.69 -12.97 25.99
CA ASN A 82 12.38 -12.30 24.88
C ASN A 82 11.62 -12.58 23.58
N THR A 83 11.61 -11.57 22.70
CA THR A 83 11.05 -11.69 21.34
C THR A 83 12.20 -11.62 20.36
N ILE A 84 12.37 -12.66 19.55
CA ILE A 84 13.36 -12.74 18.48
C ILE A 84 12.59 -12.57 17.17
N THR A 85 12.80 -11.46 16.48
CA THR A 85 12.18 -11.18 15.18
C THR A 85 13.20 -11.34 14.06
N SER A 86 12.72 -11.82 12.91
CA SER A 86 13.52 -11.77 11.68
C SER A 86 13.66 -10.33 11.18
N SER A 87 14.73 -10.05 10.44
CA SER A 87 14.97 -8.74 9.82
C SER A 87 13.97 -8.39 8.71
N ILE A 88 13.12 -9.36 8.32
CA ILE A 88 12.10 -9.20 7.27
C ILE A 88 10.71 -8.86 7.84
N LEU A 89 10.53 -8.90 9.17
CA LEU A 89 9.27 -8.52 9.80
C LEU A 89 9.13 -6.99 9.79
N ASP A 90 8.02 -6.47 9.26
CA ASP A 90 7.79 -5.03 9.19
C ASP A 90 7.78 -4.40 10.61
N PRO A 91 8.46 -3.25 10.81
CA PRO A 91 8.53 -2.60 12.13
C PRO A 91 7.19 -2.16 12.71
N SER A 92 6.14 -2.02 11.89
CA SER A 92 4.78 -1.68 12.32
C SER A 92 3.99 -2.87 12.85
N ALA A 93 4.49 -4.10 12.69
CA ALA A 93 3.86 -5.30 13.21
C ALA A 93 3.82 -5.27 14.75
N ILE A 94 2.62 -5.38 15.31
CA ILE A 94 2.38 -5.43 16.74
C ILE A 94 2.36 -6.88 17.17
N VAL A 95 3.26 -7.24 18.07
CA VAL A 95 3.40 -8.60 18.59
C VAL A 95 2.88 -8.64 20.02
N THR A 96 1.94 -9.54 20.28
CA THR A 96 1.52 -9.87 21.64
C THR A 96 1.60 -11.36 21.86
N SER A 97 1.92 -11.80 23.07
CA SER A 97 1.98 -13.22 23.37
C SER A 97 1.73 -13.47 24.84
N LYS A 98 1.31 -14.70 25.13
CA LYS A 98 1.15 -15.26 26.46
C LYS A 98 1.75 -16.66 26.42
N MET A 99 2.55 -17.03 27.42
CA MET A 99 3.25 -18.32 27.42
C MET A 99 3.49 -18.82 28.84
N ASN A 100 2.43 -19.00 29.64
CA ASN A 100 2.57 -19.51 31.01
C ASN A 100 2.43 -21.03 31.05
N THR A 101 1.50 -21.57 30.27
CA THR A 101 1.19 -22.98 30.14
C THR A 101 0.87 -23.31 28.68
N ILE A 102 0.88 -24.60 28.32
CA ILE A 102 0.58 -25.05 26.95
C ILE A 102 -0.82 -24.60 26.51
N ASP A 103 -1.83 -24.76 27.36
CA ASP A 103 -3.23 -24.39 27.11
C ASP A 103 -3.48 -22.88 27.04
N ASP A 104 -2.65 -22.06 27.69
CA ASP A 104 -2.79 -20.61 27.68
C ASP A 104 -1.84 -19.90 26.72
N SER A 105 -1.01 -20.69 26.02
CA SER A 105 0.01 -20.19 25.11
C SER A 105 -0.60 -19.64 23.82
N ASN A 106 -0.25 -18.40 23.52
CA ASN A 106 -0.62 -17.74 22.28
C ASN A 106 0.47 -16.79 21.80
N LEU A 107 0.55 -16.64 20.48
CA LEU A 107 1.39 -15.67 19.81
C LEU A 107 0.56 -15.00 18.72
N PHE A 108 0.35 -13.70 18.89
CA PHE A 108 -0.36 -12.84 17.96
C PHE A 108 0.64 -11.91 17.28
N VAL A 109 0.51 -11.81 15.97
CA VAL A 109 1.21 -10.81 15.17
C VAL A 109 0.16 -10.09 14.36
N LYS A 110 0.01 -8.79 14.58
CA LYS A 110 -0.99 -7.95 13.92
C LYS A 110 -0.31 -6.83 13.17
N TRP A 111 -0.63 -6.71 11.90
CA TRP A 111 -0.21 -5.60 11.07
C TRP A 111 -1.33 -4.55 11.01
N PRO A 112 -1.02 -3.26 11.25
CA PRO A 112 -1.96 -2.19 11.01
C PRO A 112 -2.50 -2.21 9.57
N ILE A 113 -1.62 -2.49 8.61
CA ILE A 113 -1.92 -2.65 7.18
C ILE A 113 -1.07 -3.81 6.64
N ALA A 114 -1.64 -4.65 5.79
CA ALA A 114 -0.94 -5.81 5.23
C ALA A 114 0.26 -5.40 4.36
N THR A 115 1.41 -6.02 4.61
CA THR A 115 2.70 -5.76 3.96
C THR A 115 3.22 -7.01 3.25
N ALA A 116 4.20 -6.86 2.36
CA ALA A 116 4.58 -7.91 1.40
C ALA A 116 5.06 -9.23 2.05
N GLU A 117 5.59 -9.17 3.28
CA GLU A 117 6.05 -10.32 4.04
C GLU A 117 4.93 -11.22 4.55
N ILE A 118 3.67 -10.76 4.53
CA ILE A 118 2.49 -11.54 4.88
C ILE A 118 2.14 -12.57 3.79
N ALA A 119 2.66 -12.38 2.58
CA ALA A 119 2.42 -13.29 1.46
C ALA A 119 3.30 -14.55 1.57
N GLY A 120 2.68 -15.73 1.49
CA GLY A 120 3.39 -17.00 1.43
C GLY A 120 2.76 -18.11 2.28
N LYS A 121 3.61 -19.07 2.66
CA LYS A 121 3.23 -20.24 3.46
C LYS A 121 3.80 -20.06 4.86
N PHE A 122 3.00 -20.33 5.88
CA PHE A 122 3.37 -20.15 7.27
C PHE A 122 2.96 -21.36 8.11
N SER A 123 3.74 -21.69 9.12
CA SER A 123 3.32 -22.58 10.21
C SER A 123 3.61 -21.88 11.52
N CYS A 124 2.95 -22.34 12.57
CA CYS A 124 3.40 -22.10 13.93
C CYS A 124 3.96 -23.38 14.54
N ASP A 125 5.04 -23.25 15.28
CA ASP A 125 5.68 -24.33 16.02
C ASP A 125 5.75 -23.94 17.50
N ILE A 126 5.45 -24.89 18.36
CA ILE A 126 5.78 -24.78 19.77
C ILE A 126 6.90 -25.75 20.11
N GLY A 127 7.80 -25.37 21.00
CA GLY A 127 8.90 -26.23 21.42
C GLY A 127 9.07 -26.25 22.92
N GLY A 128 9.43 -27.42 23.43
CA GLY A 128 9.64 -27.62 24.85
C GLY A 128 10.35 -28.94 25.16
N LEU A 129 10.52 -29.19 26.45
CA LEU A 129 11.13 -30.41 26.94
C LEU A 129 10.06 -31.46 27.20
N ASP A 130 10.32 -32.69 26.73
CA ASP A 130 9.54 -33.86 27.12
C ASP A 130 9.82 -34.26 28.59
N ALA A 131 9.10 -35.28 29.09
CA ALA A 131 9.31 -35.81 30.45
C ALA A 131 10.73 -36.36 30.71
N SER A 132 11.51 -36.63 29.65
CA SER A 132 12.89 -37.12 29.71
C SER A 132 13.92 -35.98 29.60
N GLY A 133 13.47 -34.74 29.39
CA GLY A 133 14.34 -33.57 29.20
C GLY A 133 14.87 -33.40 27.76
N ASN A 134 14.28 -34.07 26.77
CA ASN A 134 14.64 -33.86 25.37
C ASN A 134 13.83 -32.72 24.76
N MET A 135 14.47 -31.89 23.93
CA MET A 135 13.78 -30.89 23.13
C MET A 135 12.93 -31.56 22.06
N ILE A 136 11.65 -31.25 22.05
CA ILE A 136 10.68 -31.67 21.02
C ILE A 136 9.93 -30.44 20.49
N ASN A 137 9.43 -30.54 19.27
CA ASN A 137 8.59 -29.53 18.64
C ASN A 137 7.27 -30.12 18.14
N GLU A 138 6.19 -29.36 18.29
CA GLU A 138 4.87 -29.70 17.77
C GLU A 138 4.44 -28.64 16.75
N PRO A 139 4.59 -28.90 15.43
CA PRO A 139 4.20 -27.95 14.39
C PRO A 139 2.70 -28.00 14.10
N SER A 140 2.14 -26.85 13.73
CA SER A 140 0.78 -26.73 13.19
C SER A 140 0.74 -26.99 11.68
N PRO A 141 -0.46 -27.25 11.11
CA PRO A 141 -0.64 -27.29 9.66
C PRO A 141 -0.24 -25.96 9.00
N VAL A 142 0.24 -26.06 7.75
CA VAL A 142 0.66 -24.89 6.98
C VAL A 142 -0.56 -24.06 6.54
N VAL A 143 -0.52 -22.76 6.82
CA VAL A 143 -1.45 -21.75 6.33
C VAL A 143 -0.86 -21.05 5.11
N VAL A 144 -1.66 -20.90 4.06
CA VAL A 144 -1.27 -20.16 2.85
C VAL A 144 -2.02 -18.83 2.81
N VAL A 145 -1.27 -17.75 2.62
CA VAL A 145 -1.80 -16.40 2.44
C VAL A 145 -1.37 -15.88 1.07
N ASN A 146 -2.35 -15.65 0.19
CA ASN A 146 -2.14 -15.10 -1.14
C ASN A 146 -2.18 -13.58 -1.11
N ALA A 147 -1.30 -12.93 -1.86
CA ALA A 147 -1.26 -11.47 -1.97
C ALA A 147 -1.64 -10.98 -3.36
N THR A 148 -2.42 -9.91 -3.42
CA THR A 148 -2.67 -9.12 -4.62
C THR A 148 -2.00 -7.75 -4.49
N ASN A 149 -1.22 -7.35 -5.49
CA ASN A 149 -0.59 -6.02 -5.54
C ASN A 149 -1.58 -5.00 -6.12
N VAL A 150 -1.72 -3.86 -5.46
CA VAL A 150 -2.51 -2.74 -6.00
C VAL A 150 -1.68 -2.04 -7.06
N ALA A 151 -2.12 -2.12 -8.31
CA ALA A 151 -1.66 -1.19 -9.33
C ALA A 151 -2.18 0.21 -8.94
N THR A 152 -1.34 1.24 -9.07
CA THR A 152 -1.60 2.65 -8.74
C THR A 152 -2.82 3.28 -9.45
N THR A 153 -3.59 2.49 -10.20
CA THR A 153 -4.78 2.87 -10.97
C THR A 153 -6.09 2.89 -10.18
N ASP A 154 -6.15 2.36 -8.95
CA ASP A 154 -7.44 2.11 -8.27
C ASP A 154 -7.84 3.07 -7.13
N VAL A 155 -7.06 4.13 -6.89
CA VAL A 155 -7.47 5.21 -5.96
C VAL A 155 -8.83 5.83 -6.33
N PRO A 156 -9.17 6.09 -7.61
CA PRO A 156 -10.50 6.54 -8.00
C PRO A 156 -11.61 5.53 -7.68
N THR A 157 -11.31 4.23 -7.80
CA THR A 157 -12.23 3.11 -7.59
C THR A 157 -12.54 2.90 -6.10
N LEU A 158 -11.54 3.06 -5.23
CA LEU A 158 -11.71 3.10 -3.78
C LEU A 158 -12.52 4.32 -3.33
N ILE A 159 -12.24 5.49 -3.90
CA ILE A 159 -13.02 6.71 -3.62
C ILE A 159 -14.46 6.54 -4.11
N SER A 160 -14.70 5.96 -5.29
CA SER A 160 -16.06 5.74 -5.78
C SER A 160 -16.84 4.73 -4.92
N THR A 161 -16.15 3.71 -4.39
CA THR A 161 -16.76 2.70 -3.51
C THR A 161 -17.14 3.29 -2.16
N ALA A 162 -16.23 4.00 -1.49
CA ALA A 162 -16.53 4.70 -0.24
C ALA A 162 -17.62 5.78 -0.39
N THR A 163 -17.64 6.49 -1.53
CA THR A 163 -18.69 7.48 -1.84
C THR A 163 -20.05 6.82 -2.04
N LYS A 164 -20.08 5.64 -2.68
CA LYS A 164 -21.30 4.87 -2.86
C LYS A 164 -21.85 4.36 -1.52
N GLU A 165 -21.00 3.82 -0.66
CA GLU A 165 -21.39 3.34 0.67
C GLU A 165 -21.94 4.47 1.56
N ALA A 166 -21.31 5.66 1.54
CA ALA A 166 -21.81 6.82 2.28
C ALA A 166 -23.16 7.33 1.75
N LYS A 167 -23.38 7.25 0.43
CA LYS A 167 -24.66 7.59 -0.20
C LYS A 167 -25.75 6.60 0.19
N ASP A 168 -25.47 5.30 0.10
CA ASP A 168 -26.43 4.23 0.45
C ASP A 168 -26.84 4.34 1.92
N PHE A 169 -25.91 4.70 2.82
CA PHE A 169 -26.20 4.98 4.22
C PHE A 169 -27.14 6.19 4.41
N CYS A 170 -26.92 7.28 3.68
CA CYS A 170 -27.79 8.46 3.75
C CYS A 170 -29.20 8.17 3.18
N GLU A 171 -29.30 7.41 2.09
CA GLU A 171 -30.59 6.99 1.51
C GLU A 171 -31.38 6.10 2.46
N HIS A 172 -30.70 5.21 3.20
CA HIS A 172 -31.31 4.39 4.22
C HIS A 172 -31.91 5.24 5.36
N LEU A 173 -31.13 6.21 5.88
CA LEU A 173 -31.57 7.12 6.94
C LEU A 173 -32.78 7.98 6.52
N VAL A 174 -32.75 8.55 5.31
CA VAL A 174 -33.88 9.34 4.79
C VAL A 174 -35.13 8.46 4.64
N SER A 175 -34.97 7.22 4.19
CA SER A 175 -36.07 6.26 4.07
C SER A 175 -36.66 5.88 5.42
N GLU A 176 -35.81 5.71 6.44
CA GLU A 176 -36.25 5.38 7.80
C GLU A 176 -37.03 6.53 8.44
N VAL A 177 -36.51 7.77 8.33
CA VAL A 177 -37.21 8.99 8.79
C VAL A 177 -38.55 9.18 8.07
N TYR A 178 -38.58 8.99 6.76
CA TYR A 178 -39.81 9.12 5.96
C TYR A 178 -40.88 8.08 6.36
N THR A 179 -40.46 6.83 6.59
CA THR A 179 -41.37 5.76 7.02
C THR A 179 -41.95 6.07 8.39
N ASN A 180 -41.09 6.48 9.32
CA ASN A 180 -41.50 6.81 10.68
C ASN A 180 -42.43 8.04 10.73
N MET A 181 -42.21 9.05 9.88
CA MET A 181 -43.16 10.17 9.69
C MET A 181 -44.51 9.71 9.16
N THR A 182 -44.51 8.80 8.17
CA THR A 182 -45.72 8.28 7.54
C THR A 182 -46.59 7.53 8.55
N ASP A 183 -45.99 6.67 9.35
CA ASP A 183 -46.69 5.89 10.38
C ASP A 183 -47.32 6.80 11.44
N ARG A 184 -46.65 7.90 11.79
CA ARG A 184 -47.15 8.88 12.76
C ARG A 184 -48.29 9.74 12.22
N ILE A 185 -48.24 10.16 10.96
CA ILE A 185 -49.35 10.86 10.29
C ILE A 185 -50.61 9.96 10.29
N ASN A 186 -50.42 8.67 10.00
CA ASN A 186 -51.52 7.70 10.02
C ASN A 186 -52.07 7.49 11.44
N GLY A 187 -51.20 7.43 12.46
CA GLY A 187 -51.60 7.32 13.86
C GLY A 187 -52.45 8.51 14.34
N ILE A 188 -52.05 9.74 13.99
CA ILE A 188 -52.81 10.96 14.32
C ILE A 188 -54.17 10.99 13.61
N GLN A 189 -54.23 10.62 12.32
CA GLN A 189 -55.48 10.56 11.56
C GLN A 189 -56.46 9.51 12.11
N ASN A 190 -55.96 8.35 12.53
CA ASN A 190 -56.77 7.31 13.15
C ASN A 190 -57.29 7.71 14.54
N ALA A 191 -56.44 8.32 15.38
CA ALA A 191 -56.85 8.83 16.68
C ALA A 191 -57.92 9.93 16.56
N SER A 192 -57.74 10.86 15.60
CA SER A 192 -58.71 11.92 15.31
C SER A 192 -60.06 11.37 14.82
N SER A 193 -60.04 10.36 13.96
CA SER A 193 -61.25 9.73 13.41
C SER A 193 -62.04 8.97 14.48
N ASN A 194 -61.35 8.24 15.37
CA ASN A 194 -61.97 7.51 16.47
C ASN A 194 -62.58 8.45 17.53
N PHE A 195 -61.91 9.57 17.81
CA PHE A 195 -62.40 10.60 18.73
C PHE A 195 -63.67 11.30 18.23
N CYS A 196 -63.73 11.61 16.92
CA CYS A 196 -64.93 12.21 16.30
C CYS A 196 -66.15 11.27 16.28
N ALA A 197 -65.94 9.95 16.30
CA ALA A 197 -67.01 8.95 16.27
C ALA A 197 -67.74 8.78 17.62
N GLN A 198 -67.15 9.24 18.73
CA GLN A 198 -67.73 9.09 20.09
C GLN A 198 -68.65 10.26 20.52
N GLY A 199 -68.94 11.20 19.63
CA GLY A 199 -70.20 11.97 19.68
C GLY A 199 -70.28 13.22 20.55
N SER A 200 -69.17 13.78 21.04
CA SER A 200 -69.23 15.02 21.86
C SER A 200 -68.17 16.05 21.48
N CYS A 201 -68.27 16.60 20.27
CA CYS A 201 -67.31 17.61 19.84
C CYS A 201 -67.95 18.62 18.89
N ASP A 202 -68.47 19.73 19.44
CA ASP A 202 -68.55 20.99 18.70
C ASP A 202 -67.11 21.52 18.57
N THR A 203 -66.45 21.14 17.46
CA THR A 203 -64.98 21.23 17.31
C THR A 203 -64.60 21.69 15.91
N SER A 204 -65.21 22.77 15.43
CA SER A 204 -64.72 23.44 14.22
C SER A 204 -63.24 23.84 14.37
N GLU A 205 -62.85 24.47 15.48
CA GLU A 205 -61.45 24.89 15.73
C GLU A 205 -60.46 23.72 15.88
N LEU A 206 -60.77 22.69 16.68
CA LEU A 206 -59.85 21.57 16.89
C LEU A 206 -59.66 20.75 15.61
N LYS A 207 -60.73 20.58 14.80
CA LYS A 207 -60.68 19.85 13.53
C LYS A 207 -59.93 20.63 12.45
N GLU A 208 -60.10 21.96 12.42
CA GLU A 208 -59.34 22.86 11.54
C GLU A 208 -57.85 22.91 11.93
N MET A 209 -57.52 22.90 13.22
CA MET A 209 -56.14 22.84 13.70
C MET A 209 -55.45 21.51 13.38
N ILE A 210 -56.12 20.37 13.59
CA ILE A 210 -55.58 19.05 13.23
C ILE A 210 -55.39 18.95 11.71
N GLN A 211 -56.31 19.51 10.91
CA GLN A 211 -56.16 19.58 9.45
C GLN A 211 -54.97 20.44 9.03
N ASN A 212 -54.79 21.63 9.63
CA ASN A 212 -53.65 22.50 9.32
C ASN A 212 -52.31 21.85 9.67
N GLN A 213 -52.20 21.19 10.82
CA GLN A 213 -50.97 20.48 11.19
C GLN A 213 -50.71 19.24 10.33
N THR A 214 -51.76 18.53 9.92
CA THR A 214 -51.63 17.41 8.97
C THR A 214 -51.17 17.90 7.59
N LEU A 215 -51.60 19.10 7.18
CA LEU A 215 -51.16 19.75 5.94
C LEU A 215 -49.69 20.18 6.01
N GLU A 216 -49.24 20.75 7.13
CA GLU A 216 -47.82 21.08 7.35
C GLU A 216 -46.94 19.83 7.31
N LEU A 217 -47.36 18.74 7.97
CA LEU A 217 -46.65 17.46 7.94
C LEU A 217 -46.56 16.86 6.53
N ARG A 218 -47.65 16.95 5.74
CA ARG A 218 -47.65 16.50 4.33
C ARG A 218 -46.80 17.40 3.41
N SER A 219 -46.74 18.70 3.68
CA SER A 219 -45.87 19.64 2.96
C SER A 219 -44.41 19.24 3.15
N MET A 220 -43.99 19.00 4.40
CA MET A 220 -42.63 18.54 4.71
C MET A 220 -42.33 17.16 4.11
N GLN A 221 -43.31 16.24 4.11
CA GLN A 221 -43.18 14.92 3.48
C GLN A 221 -42.96 15.02 1.95
N THR A 222 -43.50 16.08 1.32
CA THR A 222 -43.33 16.37 -0.11
C THR A 222 -41.95 16.96 -0.40
N GLU A 223 -41.45 17.87 0.44
CA GLU A 223 -40.10 18.42 0.34
C GLU A 223 -39.02 17.31 0.47
N VAL A 224 -39.21 16.35 1.38
CA VAL A 224 -38.33 15.17 1.52
C VAL A 224 -38.33 14.29 0.25
N LEU A 225 -39.46 14.17 -0.43
CA LEU A 225 -39.62 13.40 -1.67
C LEU A 225 -39.00 14.09 -2.90
N GLU A 226 -39.17 15.40 -3.04
CA GLU A 226 -38.54 16.19 -4.12
C GLU A 226 -37.00 16.19 -3.99
N PHE A 227 -36.50 16.23 -2.75
CA PHE A 227 -35.07 16.12 -2.46
C PHE A 227 -34.50 14.75 -2.86
N ARG A 228 -35.23 13.65 -2.61
CA ARG A 228 -34.89 12.29 -3.07
C ARG A 228 -34.80 12.19 -4.59
N GLN A 229 -35.64 12.92 -5.32
CA GLN A 229 -35.63 12.90 -6.80
C GLN A 229 -34.43 13.67 -7.37
N ASN A 230 -34.04 14.80 -6.77
CA ASN A 230 -32.85 15.57 -7.17
C ASN A 230 -31.53 14.79 -6.99
N GLN A 231 -31.49 13.83 -6.05
CA GLN A 231 -30.35 12.94 -5.81
C GLN A 231 -29.99 12.03 -7.01
N SER A 232 -30.98 11.68 -7.85
CA SER A 232 -30.75 10.85 -9.05
C SER A 232 -29.98 11.61 -10.14
N GLN A 233 -30.20 12.92 -10.27
CA GLN A 233 -29.55 13.79 -11.27
C GLN A 233 -28.10 14.15 -10.87
N TYR A 234 -27.79 14.21 -9.58
CA TYR A 234 -26.45 14.53 -9.07
C TYR A 234 -25.40 13.41 -9.27
N SER A 235 -25.83 12.16 -9.50
CA SER A 235 -24.93 11.01 -9.66
C SER A 235 -23.96 11.11 -10.84
N ALA A 236 -24.32 11.86 -11.89
CA ALA A 236 -23.46 12.12 -13.04
C ALA A 236 -22.44 13.26 -12.78
N PHE A 237 -22.76 14.18 -11.86
CA PHE A 237 -21.94 15.35 -11.52
C PHE A 237 -20.83 15.02 -10.49
N VAL A 238 -21.08 14.04 -9.62
CA VAL A 238 -20.13 13.58 -8.58
C VAL A 238 -18.90 12.87 -9.14
N ALA A 239 -18.97 12.33 -10.36
CA ALA A 239 -17.84 11.68 -11.03
C ALA A 239 -16.67 12.63 -11.38
N GLU A 240 -16.90 13.95 -11.39
CA GLU A 240 -15.90 14.97 -11.79
C GLU A 240 -15.35 15.82 -10.62
N MET A 241 -15.83 15.67 -9.38
CA MET A 241 -15.43 16.56 -8.27
C MET A 241 -14.26 16.08 -7.40
N THR A 242 -13.45 17.03 -6.93
CA THR A 242 -12.35 16.83 -5.96
C THR A 242 -12.86 16.67 -4.52
N ALA A 243 -12.16 15.89 -3.70
CA ALA A 243 -12.54 15.48 -2.34
C ALA A 243 -12.81 16.64 -1.34
N GLN A 244 -12.27 17.83 -1.59
CA GLN A 244 -12.52 19.02 -0.75
C GLN A 244 -13.95 19.59 -0.93
N ASN A 245 -14.54 19.49 -2.13
CA ASN A 245 -15.93 19.90 -2.36
C ASN A 245 -16.91 18.90 -1.72
N LEU A 246 -16.58 17.61 -1.76
CA LEU A 246 -17.36 16.53 -1.15
C LEU A 246 -17.57 16.72 0.36
N THR A 247 -16.53 17.18 1.06
CA THR A 247 -16.56 17.41 2.52
C THR A 247 -17.45 18.60 2.91
N ARG A 248 -17.49 19.65 2.08
CA ARG A 248 -18.35 20.82 2.30
C ARG A 248 -19.82 20.48 2.04
N GLU A 249 -20.10 19.78 0.95
CA GLU A 249 -21.47 19.41 0.58
C GLU A 249 -22.07 18.37 1.54
N MET A 250 -21.32 17.33 1.97
CA MET A 250 -21.84 16.36 2.96
C MET A 250 -22.16 16.98 4.33
N LYS A 251 -21.46 18.05 4.72
CA LYS A 251 -21.68 18.78 5.98
C LYS A 251 -23.00 19.58 5.94
N ASP A 252 -23.29 20.21 4.81
CA ASP A 252 -24.55 20.93 4.59
C ASP A 252 -25.73 19.95 4.33
N TYR A 253 -25.46 18.80 3.69
CA TYR A 253 -26.44 17.81 3.23
C TYR A 253 -27.09 16.96 4.34
N CYS A 254 -26.34 16.55 5.37
CA CYS A 254 -26.86 15.63 6.42
C CYS A 254 -27.13 16.31 7.76
N GLY A 255 -26.33 17.33 8.12
CA GLY A 255 -26.36 17.93 9.46
C GLY A 255 -27.45 19.00 9.66
N ILE A 256 -27.70 19.82 8.63
CA ILE A 256 -28.65 20.94 8.72
C ILE A 256 -30.09 20.41 8.63
N LEU A 257 -30.36 19.53 7.65
CA LEU A 257 -31.70 19.01 7.40
C LEU A 257 -32.26 18.19 8.58
N VAL A 258 -31.45 17.29 9.16
CA VAL A 258 -31.89 16.43 10.28
C VAL A 258 -32.12 17.25 11.55
N SER A 259 -31.27 18.26 11.81
CA SER A 259 -31.42 19.17 12.95
C SER A 259 -32.66 20.06 12.83
N ASP A 260 -32.91 20.64 11.66
CA ASP A 260 -34.03 21.56 11.45
C ASP A 260 -35.37 20.83 11.45
N ILE A 261 -35.43 19.65 10.83
CA ILE A 261 -36.62 18.78 10.85
C ILE A 261 -36.93 18.33 12.28
N TYR A 262 -35.92 17.92 13.05
CA TYR A 262 -36.09 17.47 14.44
C TYR A 262 -36.56 18.60 15.37
N ASN A 263 -35.93 19.77 15.28
CA ASN A 263 -36.30 20.94 16.09
C ASN A 263 -37.73 21.40 15.81
N ASN A 264 -38.12 21.46 14.54
CA ASN A 264 -39.48 21.84 14.16
C ASN A 264 -40.51 20.79 14.61
N LEU A 265 -40.21 19.50 14.49
CA LEU A 265 -41.10 18.43 14.98
C LEU A 265 -41.35 18.54 16.48
N THR A 266 -40.29 18.80 17.25
CA THR A 266 -40.33 18.94 18.71
C THR A 266 -41.20 20.13 19.12
N VAL A 267 -41.00 21.29 18.47
CA VAL A 267 -41.76 22.51 18.72
C VAL A 267 -43.25 22.32 18.40
N THR A 268 -43.59 21.69 17.28
CA THR A 268 -44.98 21.43 16.89
C THR A 268 -45.66 20.49 17.89
N MET A 269 -44.95 19.48 18.38
CA MET A 269 -45.47 18.53 19.36
C MET A 269 -45.66 19.12 20.76
N ASP A 270 -44.72 19.96 21.21
CA ASP A 270 -44.87 20.70 22.47
C ASP A 270 -46.06 21.66 22.39
N GLY A 271 -46.29 22.29 21.23
CA GLY A 271 -47.47 23.09 20.96
C GLY A 271 -48.77 22.29 21.11
N ILE A 272 -48.85 21.13 20.46
CA ILE A 272 -50.01 20.22 20.57
C ILE A 272 -50.25 19.79 22.02
N THR A 273 -49.19 19.40 22.72
CA THR A 273 -49.24 18.95 24.12
C THR A 273 -49.71 20.07 25.04
N THR A 274 -49.22 21.29 24.84
CA THR A 274 -49.60 22.46 25.64
C THR A 274 -51.06 22.84 25.40
N THR A 275 -51.52 22.86 24.14
CA THR A 275 -52.90 23.19 23.80
C THR A 275 -53.88 22.13 24.30
N LEU A 276 -53.55 20.84 24.17
CA LEU A 276 -54.35 19.73 24.72
C LEU A 276 -54.43 19.79 26.25
N ASN A 277 -53.32 20.05 26.94
CA ASN A 277 -53.34 20.22 28.39
C ASN A 277 -54.19 21.42 28.85
N SER A 278 -54.22 22.49 28.06
CA SER A 278 -55.05 23.67 28.36
C SER A 278 -56.55 23.45 28.08
N SER A 279 -56.90 22.60 27.11
CA SER A 279 -58.28 22.26 26.76
C SER A 279 -58.86 21.10 27.57
N CYS A 280 -58.03 20.17 28.07
CA CYS A 280 -58.43 19.04 28.92
C CYS A 280 -58.61 19.38 30.41
N ALA A 281 -58.38 20.62 30.84
CA ALA A 281 -58.63 21.04 32.23
C ALA A 281 -60.13 21.02 32.63
N GLN A 282 -61.05 20.65 31.73
CA GLN A 282 -62.50 20.75 31.92
C GLN A 282 -63.30 19.43 31.95
N SER A 283 -62.72 18.22 31.83
CA SER A 283 -63.51 16.97 32.03
C SER A 283 -62.70 15.80 32.62
N SER A 284 -63.32 15.03 33.54
CA SER A 284 -62.61 14.30 34.60
C SER A 284 -62.67 12.76 34.55
N LEU A 285 -62.76 12.10 33.39
CA LEU A 285 -62.62 10.63 33.34
C LEU A 285 -61.94 10.07 32.06
N GLU A 286 -62.05 10.74 30.90
CA GLU A 286 -61.36 10.37 29.64
C GLU A 286 -59.89 10.83 29.59
N THR A 287 -59.44 11.54 30.61
CA THR A 287 -58.13 12.20 30.72
C THR A 287 -56.98 11.26 31.10
N ILE A 288 -57.26 10.01 31.50
CA ILE A 288 -56.24 9.06 31.99
C ILE A 288 -55.61 8.25 30.84
N GLU A 289 -56.41 7.68 29.93
CA GLU A 289 -55.89 6.96 28.74
C GLU A 289 -55.12 7.89 27.80
N LEU A 290 -55.60 9.13 27.61
CA LEU A 290 -54.90 10.13 26.80
C LEU A 290 -53.54 10.52 27.41
N LYS A 291 -53.46 10.62 28.74
CA LYS A 291 -52.19 10.91 29.46
C LYS A 291 -51.18 9.78 29.31
N GLU A 292 -51.62 8.53 29.36
CA GLU A 292 -50.74 7.36 29.14
C GLU A 292 -50.21 7.33 27.70
N ILE A 293 -51.04 7.61 26.71
CA ILE A 293 -50.61 7.69 25.29
C ILE A 293 -49.59 8.82 25.09
N ILE A 294 -49.81 9.99 25.70
CA ILE A 294 -48.89 11.14 25.61
C ILE A 294 -47.56 10.83 26.32
N GLN A 295 -47.59 10.21 27.49
CA GLN A 295 -46.37 9.82 28.20
C GLN A 295 -45.57 8.78 27.41
N ASN A 296 -46.24 7.81 26.77
CA ASN A 296 -45.60 6.82 25.92
C ASN A 296 -44.96 7.48 24.67
N GLN A 297 -45.66 8.42 24.04
CA GLN A 297 -45.12 9.19 22.91
C GLN A 297 -43.96 10.11 23.30
N THR A 298 -43.97 10.66 24.51
CA THR A 298 -42.86 11.48 25.04
C THR A 298 -41.62 10.62 25.31
N ALA A 299 -41.80 9.40 25.79
CA ALA A 299 -40.70 8.44 26.00
C ALA A 299 -40.08 7.97 24.67
N GLU A 300 -40.89 7.72 23.65
CA GLU A 300 -40.41 7.40 22.29
C GLU A 300 -39.65 8.58 21.65
N LEU A 301 -40.02 9.83 21.95
CA LEU A 301 -39.27 11.02 21.52
C LEU A 301 -37.89 11.10 22.17
N GLY A 302 -37.80 10.77 23.46
CA GLY A 302 -36.52 10.68 24.16
C GLY A 302 -35.60 9.60 23.58
N ALA A 303 -36.15 8.49 23.11
CA ALA A 303 -35.39 7.45 22.41
C ALA A 303 -34.87 7.93 21.04
N LEU A 304 -35.68 8.69 20.29
CA LEU A 304 -35.26 9.28 19.02
C LEU A 304 -34.15 10.33 19.20
N GLN A 305 -34.20 11.14 20.28
CA GLN A 305 -33.14 12.09 20.64
C GLN A 305 -31.79 11.38 20.88
N ALA A 306 -31.82 10.20 21.51
CA ALA A 306 -30.61 9.42 21.77
C ALA A 306 -29.99 8.91 20.46
N VAL A 307 -30.81 8.41 19.54
CA VAL A 307 -30.37 7.96 18.20
C VAL A 307 -29.77 9.12 17.39
N VAL A 308 -30.40 10.30 17.41
CA VAL A 308 -29.88 11.51 16.74
C VAL A 308 -28.54 11.95 17.32
N ASN A 309 -28.36 11.87 18.64
CA ASN A 309 -27.09 12.23 19.29
C ASN A 309 -25.96 11.25 18.95
N GLU A 310 -26.27 9.95 18.91
CA GLU A 310 -25.32 8.91 18.49
C GLU A 310 -24.90 9.08 17.02
N LEU A 311 -25.86 9.39 16.14
CA LEU A 311 -25.59 9.71 14.74
C LEU A 311 -24.70 10.96 14.58
N ARG A 312 -24.90 11.99 15.41
CA ARG A 312 -24.06 13.20 15.42
C ARG A 312 -22.62 12.90 15.82
N LEU A 313 -22.42 12.03 16.81
CA LEU A 313 -21.09 11.59 17.23
C LEU A 313 -20.40 10.79 16.12
N ASN A 314 -21.11 9.85 15.49
CA ASN A 314 -20.58 9.06 14.37
C ASN A 314 -20.22 9.96 13.17
N GLN A 315 -21.08 10.93 12.81
CA GLN A 315 -20.79 11.90 11.74
C GLN A 315 -19.51 12.70 12.02
N SER A 316 -19.29 13.12 13.27
CA SER A 316 -18.09 13.87 13.65
C SER A 316 -16.80 13.05 13.50
N GLN A 317 -16.87 11.76 13.80
CA GLN A 317 -15.75 10.82 13.63
C GLN A 317 -15.42 10.60 12.15
N TYR A 318 -16.44 10.38 11.31
CA TYR A 318 -16.25 10.22 9.86
C TYR A 318 -15.61 11.45 9.19
N ILE A 319 -16.00 12.67 9.61
CA ILE A 319 -15.40 13.91 9.09
C ILE A 319 -13.92 14.03 9.51
N SER A 320 -13.56 13.58 10.73
CA SER A 320 -12.16 13.55 11.16
C SER A 320 -11.35 12.57 10.32
N LEU A 321 -11.87 11.36 10.13
CA LEU A 321 -11.25 10.31 9.35
C LEU A 321 -11.03 10.72 7.88
N ALA A 322 -12.01 11.37 7.25
CA ALA A 322 -11.89 11.86 5.89
C ALA A 322 -10.81 12.95 5.72
N ARG A 323 -10.61 13.81 6.75
CA ARG A 323 -9.52 14.79 6.76
C ARG A 323 -8.16 14.13 6.90
N GLU A 324 -8.05 13.15 7.78
CA GLU A 324 -6.82 12.36 7.97
C GLU A 324 -6.46 11.58 6.69
N LEU A 325 -7.44 10.97 6.03
CA LEU A 325 -7.26 10.25 4.77
C LEU A 325 -6.78 11.16 3.63
N ASN A 326 -7.33 12.37 3.50
CA ASN A 326 -6.85 13.35 2.51
C ASN A 326 -5.42 13.83 2.81
N ALA A 327 -5.09 14.10 4.07
CA ALA A 327 -3.74 14.47 4.46
C ALA A 327 -2.74 13.32 4.23
N LEU A 328 -3.18 12.07 4.38
CA LEU A 328 -2.39 10.90 4.06
C LEU A 328 -2.23 10.73 2.55
N LYS A 329 -3.28 10.98 1.75
CA LYS A 329 -3.22 10.93 0.28
C LYS A 329 -2.21 11.91 -0.29
N ASP A 330 -2.17 13.14 0.20
CA ASP A 330 -1.21 14.14 -0.25
C ASP A 330 0.24 13.75 0.11
N LYS A 331 0.43 13.13 1.28
CA LYS A 331 1.74 12.57 1.69
C LYS A 331 2.13 11.34 0.88
N VAL A 332 1.19 10.45 0.57
CA VAL A 332 1.41 9.26 -0.25
C VAL A 332 1.69 9.64 -1.70
N ALA A 333 1.02 10.65 -2.25
CA ALA A 333 1.33 11.18 -3.58
C ALA A 333 2.75 11.79 -3.63
N LEU A 334 3.16 12.49 -2.57
CA LEU A 334 4.53 13.01 -2.43
C LEU A 334 5.57 11.89 -2.30
N LEU A 335 5.26 10.80 -1.60
CA LEU A 335 6.14 9.63 -1.44
C LEU A 335 6.17 8.75 -2.71
N ALA A 336 5.08 8.66 -3.46
CA ALA A 336 4.99 7.92 -4.72
C ALA A 336 5.80 8.56 -5.85
N ASP A 337 6.11 9.85 -5.74
CA ASP A 337 6.95 10.58 -6.69
C ASP A 337 8.46 10.50 -6.34
N ILE A 338 8.81 9.93 -5.19
CA ILE A 338 10.21 9.63 -4.84
C ILE A 338 10.62 8.34 -5.56
N LYS A 339 11.03 8.47 -6.82
CA LYS A 339 11.66 7.38 -7.55
C LYS A 339 13.04 7.10 -6.96
N LEU A 340 13.12 6.07 -6.14
CA LEU A 340 14.38 5.53 -5.65
C LEU A 340 15.11 4.80 -6.77
N TRP A 341 16.43 4.90 -6.76
CA TRP A 341 17.25 4.06 -7.63
C TRP A 341 17.11 2.60 -7.17
N PRO A 342 17.08 1.60 -8.08
CA PRO A 342 16.81 0.23 -7.68
C PRO A 342 17.86 -0.33 -6.72
N GLU A 343 17.48 -1.36 -5.96
CA GLU A 343 18.36 -1.92 -4.93
C GLU A 343 19.66 -2.50 -5.48
N GLY A 344 20.68 -2.46 -4.62
CA GLY A 344 21.96 -3.12 -4.86
C GLY A 344 23.14 -2.16 -4.84
N THR A 345 24.31 -2.71 -5.17
CA THR A 345 25.55 -1.96 -5.35
C THR A 345 25.99 -2.06 -6.80
N TYR A 346 26.15 -0.92 -7.46
CA TYR A 346 26.45 -0.86 -8.90
C TYR A 346 27.06 0.49 -9.27
N GLY A 347 27.54 0.57 -10.52
CA GLY A 347 28.01 1.80 -11.11
C GLY A 347 27.29 2.14 -12.42
N LEU A 348 27.20 3.43 -12.69
CA LEU A 348 26.76 4.00 -13.96
C LEU A 348 27.89 4.87 -14.53
N LEU A 349 27.90 5.06 -15.85
CA LEU A 349 28.71 6.13 -16.44
C LEU A 349 28.13 7.48 -16.06
N MET A 350 29.02 8.42 -15.76
CA MET A 350 28.64 9.78 -15.39
C MET A 350 28.34 10.60 -16.64
N SER A 351 27.18 11.23 -16.67
CA SER A 351 26.83 12.22 -17.69
C SER A 351 27.47 13.58 -17.35
N GLU A 352 27.43 14.52 -18.28
CA GLU A 352 27.92 15.88 -18.05
C GLU A 352 27.10 16.66 -17.00
N SER A 353 25.90 16.18 -16.64
CA SER A 353 25.13 16.70 -15.50
C SER A 353 25.62 16.16 -14.14
N GLY A 354 26.53 15.17 -14.14
CA GLY A 354 27.08 14.56 -12.93
C GLY A 354 26.40 13.25 -12.55
N CYS A 355 26.41 12.90 -11.27
CA CYS A 355 25.73 11.70 -10.79
C CYS A 355 24.23 11.93 -10.65
N PRO A 356 23.40 10.91 -10.92
CA PRO A 356 21.96 11.07 -10.86
C PRO A 356 21.49 11.20 -9.41
N VAL A 357 21.35 12.43 -8.93
CA VAL A 357 21.01 12.73 -7.53
C VAL A 357 19.52 12.47 -7.28
N ASN A 358 19.22 11.68 -6.24
CA ASN A 358 17.94 11.71 -5.55
C ASN A 358 18.17 11.73 -4.03
N SER A 359 17.16 12.09 -3.24
CA SER A 359 17.29 12.34 -1.79
C SER A 359 17.65 11.12 -0.95
N HIS A 360 17.77 9.92 -1.54
CA HIS A 360 17.87 8.65 -0.80
C HIS A 360 18.94 7.69 -1.34
N THR A 361 19.54 7.96 -2.50
CA THR A 361 20.71 7.20 -3.00
C THR A 361 21.93 8.09 -2.92
N LEU A 362 22.88 7.70 -2.07
CA LEU A 362 24.18 8.37 -1.98
C LEU A 362 25.08 7.84 -3.10
N TRP A 363 25.59 8.75 -3.92
CA TRP A 363 26.51 8.44 -5.01
C TRP A 363 27.90 8.94 -4.67
N ASP A 364 28.88 8.05 -4.75
CA ASP A 364 30.28 8.45 -4.87
C ASP A 364 30.65 8.57 -6.34
N SER A 365 31.67 9.38 -6.60
CA SER A 365 32.17 9.63 -7.95
C SER A 365 33.65 9.33 -8.07
N GLY A 366 34.07 9.02 -9.28
CA GLY A 366 35.45 8.77 -9.62
C GLY A 366 35.62 8.55 -11.11
N TYR A 367 36.85 8.29 -11.53
CA TYR A 367 37.16 7.98 -12.91
C TYR A 367 38.32 7.00 -13.05
N ARG A 368 38.33 6.30 -14.17
CA ARG A 368 39.46 5.52 -14.67
C ARG A 368 40.10 6.28 -15.82
N LYS A 369 41.39 6.59 -15.69
CA LYS A 369 42.22 7.11 -16.78
C LYS A 369 42.94 5.94 -17.44
N PHE A 370 42.73 5.77 -18.74
CA PHE A 370 43.36 4.75 -19.57
C PHE A 370 44.43 5.39 -20.44
N LEU A 371 45.66 4.88 -20.39
CA LEU A 371 46.66 5.12 -21.44
C LEU A 371 46.30 4.23 -22.62
N THR A 372 46.02 4.85 -23.76
CA THR A 372 45.49 4.17 -24.96
C THR A 372 46.54 4.05 -26.06
N ALA A 373 47.40 5.06 -26.21
CA ALA A 373 48.52 5.04 -27.14
C ALA A 373 49.64 5.96 -26.67
N SER A 374 50.89 5.51 -26.71
CA SER A 374 52.07 6.33 -26.43
C SER A 374 52.84 6.68 -27.70
N ASN A 375 53.20 7.97 -27.86
CA ASN A 375 54.04 8.50 -28.94
C ASN A 375 53.59 8.09 -30.36
N SER A 376 52.28 7.87 -30.54
CA SER A 376 51.68 7.40 -31.78
C SER A 376 50.27 7.99 -31.95
N PRO A 377 49.75 8.11 -33.19
CA PRO A 377 48.37 8.50 -33.42
C PRO A 377 47.42 7.52 -32.76
N SER A 378 46.42 8.03 -32.05
CA SER A 378 45.41 7.19 -31.41
C SER A 378 44.16 7.04 -32.27
N GLN A 379 43.56 5.85 -32.23
CA GLN A 379 42.24 5.55 -32.83
C GLN A 379 41.07 5.80 -31.87
N ASN A 380 41.33 6.47 -30.73
CA ASN A 380 40.27 6.86 -29.81
C ASN A 380 39.20 7.67 -30.51
N TYR A 381 37.95 7.33 -30.24
CA TYR A 381 36.79 8.02 -30.73
C TYR A 381 35.73 8.11 -29.65
N VAL A 382 35.08 9.26 -29.57
CA VAL A 382 33.88 9.49 -28.77
C VAL A 382 32.97 10.32 -29.66
N ASP A 383 31.67 10.01 -29.67
CA ASP A 383 30.72 10.78 -30.47
C ASP A 383 30.84 12.29 -30.19
N PRO A 384 30.86 13.16 -31.23
CA PRO A 384 31.05 14.60 -31.06
C PRO A 384 30.00 15.29 -30.17
N HIS A 385 28.81 14.69 -30.08
CA HIS A 385 27.68 15.16 -29.27
C HIS A 385 27.49 14.33 -28.01
N THR A 386 28.55 13.65 -27.55
CA THR A 386 28.46 12.87 -26.33
C THR A 386 28.08 13.73 -25.13
N HIS A 387 27.24 13.17 -24.27
CA HIS A 387 26.92 13.75 -22.97
C HIS A 387 27.72 13.09 -21.83
N LEU A 388 28.82 12.40 -22.12
CA LEU A 388 29.72 11.87 -21.10
C LEU A 388 30.42 13.00 -20.36
N MET A 389 30.68 12.79 -19.06
CA MET A 389 31.45 13.73 -18.25
C MET A 389 32.85 13.96 -18.85
N LYS A 390 33.26 15.22 -18.86
CA LYS A 390 34.53 15.69 -19.43
C LYS A 390 35.62 15.80 -18.36
N PRO A 391 36.92 15.63 -18.72
CA PRO A 391 37.39 15.26 -20.05
C PRO A 391 37.09 13.79 -20.36
N THR A 392 36.82 13.48 -21.64
CA THR A 392 36.69 12.12 -22.16
C THR A 392 37.98 11.66 -22.84
N LEU A 393 38.67 12.58 -23.52
CA LEU A 393 39.97 12.37 -24.18
C LEU A 393 40.97 13.45 -23.76
N GLU A 394 42.24 13.08 -23.63
CA GLU A 394 43.35 14.01 -23.37
C GLU A 394 44.62 13.53 -24.07
N THR A 395 45.39 14.44 -24.65
CA THR A 395 46.74 14.14 -25.16
C THR A 395 47.76 14.95 -24.37
N ASN A 396 48.77 14.29 -23.80
CA ASN A 396 49.81 14.93 -23.00
C ASN A 396 51.18 14.36 -23.36
N ASN A 397 52.12 15.22 -23.78
CA ASN A 397 53.49 14.84 -24.15
C ASN A 397 53.59 13.67 -25.16
N GLY A 398 52.63 13.55 -26.08
CA GLY A 398 52.58 12.48 -27.08
C GLY A 398 51.84 11.21 -26.63
N ASP A 399 51.41 11.14 -25.37
CA ASP A 399 50.55 10.07 -24.86
C ASP A 399 49.08 10.46 -24.97
N ASN A 400 48.24 9.52 -25.39
CA ASN A 400 46.80 9.69 -25.54
C ASN A 400 46.07 8.92 -24.45
N PHE A 401 45.13 9.59 -23.80
CA PHE A 401 44.35 9.07 -22.70
C PHE A 401 42.86 9.14 -22.99
N MET A 402 42.15 8.12 -22.51
CA MET A 402 40.70 8.13 -22.41
C MET A 402 40.30 8.09 -20.94
N TYR A 403 39.23 8.81 -20.60
CA TYR A 403 38.65 8.86 -19.27
C TYR A 403 37.23 8.32 -19.31
N LEU A 404 36.95 7.39 -18.40
CA LEU A 404 35.58 7.02 -18.07
C LEU A 404 35.31 7.47 -16.64
N HIS A 405 34.34 8.36 -16.50
CA HIS A 405 33.86 8.86 -15.20
C HIS A 405 32.65 8.05 -14.78
N PHE A 406 32.56 7.76 -13.50
CA PHE A 406 31.57 6.86 -12.94
C PHE A 406 30.87 7.48 -11.74
N CYS A 407 29.62 7.08 -11.61
CA CYS A 407 28.83 7.23 -10.41
C CYS A 407 28.60 5.85 -9.84
N VAL A 408 29.04 5.62 -8.61
CA VAL A 408 28.86 4.36 -7.91
C VAL A 408 28.08 4.59 -6.65
N THR A 409 27.22 3.63 -6.29
CA THR A 409 26.43 3.71 -5.06
C THR A 409 27.38 3.66 -3.85
N ALA A 410 27.37 4.70 -3.00
CA ALA A 410 28.24 4.81 -1.81
C ALA A 410 27.85 3.79 -0.72
N ALA A 411 26.57 3.45 -0.67
CA ALA A 411 25.99 2.36 0.11
C ALA A 411 25.02 1.58 -0.77
N ARG A 412 24.61 0.38 -0.35
CA ARG A 412 23.58 -0.39 -1.06
C ARG A 412 22.33 0.48 -1.20
N SER A 413 21.87 0.70 -2.43
CA SER A 413 20.61 1.42 -2.64
C SER A 413 19.45 0.59 -2.10
N GLU A 414 18.48 1.27 -1.47
CA GLU A 414 17.33 0.67 -0.77
C GLU A 414 16.04 0.66 -1.60
N GLY A 415 16.12 1.02 -2.90
CA GLY A 415 14.95 1.00 -3.78
C GLY A 415 14.41 -0.40 -4.07
N GLY A 416 13.36 -0.47 -4.89
CA GLY A 416 12.80 -1.75 -5.33
C GLY A 416 13.74 -2.54 -6.26
N PRO A 417 13.37 -3.77 -6.65
CA PRO A 417 14.16 -4.57 -7.56
C PRO A 417 14.32 -3.87 -8.92
N TRP A 418 15.46 -4.08 -9.57
CA TRP A 418 15.67 -3.57 -10.92
C TRP A 418 14.59 -4.09 -11.88
N PRO A 419 14.02 -3.21 -12.73
CA PRO A 419 12.98 -3.60 -13.67
C PRO A 419 13.53 -4.55 -14.74
N ARG A 420 12.71 -5.54 -15.12
CA ARG A 420 13.02 -6.48 -16.21
C ARG A 420 13.18 -5.72 -17.52
N GLY A 421 14.20 -6.07 -18.29
CA GLY A 421 14.53 -5.35 -19.52
C GLY A 421 15.79 -5.89 -20.16
N THR A 422 16.34 -5.13 -21.11
CA THR A 422 17.57 -5.47 -21.81
C THR A 422 18.58 -4.32 -21.79
N TYR A 423 19.54 -4.39 -20.87
CA TYR A 423 20.56 -3.35 -20.65
C TYR A 423 21.67 -3.86 -19.73
N CYS A 424 22.81 -3.14 -19.70
CA CYS A 424 23.86 -3.38 -18.72
C CYS A 424 24.19 -2.15 -17.87
N ILE A 425 24.73 -2.43 -16.69
CA ILE A 425 25.31 -1.47 -15.74
C ILE A 425 26.69 -1.97 -15.31
N HIS A 426 27.49 -1.13 -14.66
CA HIS A 426 28.75 -1.61 -14.10
C HIS A 426 28.54 -2.42 -12.83
N ASN A 427 29.30 -3.49 -12.71
CA ASN A 427 29.38 -4.27 -11.48
C ASN A 427 30.11 -3.47 -10.39
N LEU A 428 29.59 -3.53 -9.17
CA LEU A 428 30.29 -3.11 -7.96
C LEU A 428 30.17 -4.23 -6.92
N GLY A 429 31.12 -5.15 -6.96
CA GLY A 429 31.15 -6.36 -6.13
C GLY A 429 30.26 -7.46 -6.71
N THR A 430 29.01 -7.52 -6.28
CA THR A 430 28.05 -8.53 -6.74
C THR A 430 26.96 -7.89 -7.59
N CYS A 431 26.57 -8.56 -8.68
CA CYS A 431 25.50 -8.05 -9.52
C CYS A 431 24.14 -8.04 -8.79
N PRO A 432 23.30 -7.01 -9.00
CA PRO A 432 21.96 -7.00 -8.46
C PRO A 432 21.13 -8.21 -8.94
N PRO A 433 20.09 -8.62 -8.19
CA PRO A 433 19.22 -9.73 -8.58
C PRO A 433 18.68 -9.58 -10.01
N GLY A 434 18.74 -10.66 -10.79
CA GLY A 434 18.28 -10.70 -12.18
C GLY A 434 19.34 -10.35 -13.24
N PHE A 435 20.50 -9.86 -12.85
CA PHE A 435 21.62 -9.62 -13.76
C PHE A 435 22.60 -10.81 -13.79
N GLY A 436 23.11 -11.12 -14.98
CA GLY A 436 24.29 -11.96 -15.17
C GLY A 436 25.57 -11.12 -15.15
N MET A 437 26.64 -11.69 -14.60
CA MET A 437 27.95 -11.05 -14.53
C MET A 437 28.81 -11.43 -15.74
N GLY A 438 29.52 -10.46 -16.29
CA GLY A 438 30.59 -10.67 -17.25
C GLY A 438 31.60 -9.54 -17.20
N TYR A 439 32.69 -9.67 -17.96
CA TYR A 439 33.66 -8.59 -18.11
C TYR A 439 34.18 -8.49 -19.54
N ALA A 440 34.65 -7.29 -19.87
CA ALA A 440 35.53 -7.05 -21.01
C ALA A 440 36.98 -7.04 -20.52
N TYR A 441 37.83 -7.81 -21.18
CA TYR A 441 39.28 -7.73 -21.05
C TYR A 441 39.79 -6.75 -22.11
N ILE A 442 40.49 -5.72 -21.65
CA ILE A 442 41.02 -4.65 -22.49
C ILE A 442 42.55 -4.69 -22.38
N SER A 443 43.23 -4.95 -23.50
CA SER A 443 44.69 -4.89 -23.55
C SER A 443 45.17 -3.44 -23.45
N GLY A 444 46.17 -3.21 -22.62
CA GLY A 444 46.82 -1.92 -22.45
C GLY A 444 48.10 -1.81 -23.27
N ASP A 445 48.63 -0.60 -23.39
CA ASP A 445 50.01 -0.37 -23.85
C ASP A 445 51.02 -0.98 -22.85
N LYS A 446 52.23 -1.37 -23.28
CA LYS A 446 53.31 -1.86 -22.40
C LYS A 446 53.64 -0.90 -21.25
N ASN A 447 53.29 0.39 -21.39
CA ASN A 447 53.42 1.41 -20.37
C ASN A 447 52.12 1.69 -19.58
N HIS A 448 51.16 0.74 -19.50
CA HIS A 448 49.87 0.89 -18.81
C HIS A 448 49.96 1.25 -17.32
N ARG A 449 51.16 1.29 -16.74
CA ARG A 449 51.43 1.78 -15.37
C ARG A 449 51.02 3.25 -15.14
N VAL A 450 50.76 4.02 -16.20
CA VAL A 450 50.26 5.39 -16.11
C VAL A 450 48.72 5.45 -16.02
N SER A 451 48.03 4.32 -16.25
CA SER A 451 46.59 4.21 -16.03
C SER A 451 46.30 4.09 -14.54
N PHE A 452 45.37 4.90 -14.03
CA PHE A 452 45.02 4.90 -12.60
C PHE A 452 43.55 5.22 -12.36
N ASN A 453 43.10 4.91 -11.15
CA ASN A 453 41.78 5.24 -10.64
C ASN A 453 41.88 6.47 -9.74
N ASN A 454 40.92 7.36 -9.83
CA ASN A 454 40.73 8.44 -8.87
C ASN A 454 39.29 8.39 -8.35
N GLY A 455 39.09 8.60 -7.04
CA GLY A 455 37.78 8.47 -6.41
C GLY A 455 37.25 7.04 -6.43
N SER A 456 35.93 6.92 -6.35
CA SER A 456 35.23 5.64 -6.33
C SER A 456 34.88 5.20 -7.75
N VAL A 457 35.32 4.00 -8.12
CA VAL A 457 35.10 3.42 -9.45
C VAL A 457 34.45 2.04 -9.32
N PRO A 458 33.84 1.50 -10.39
CA PRO A 458 33.29 0.16 -10.38
C PRO A 458 34.34 -0.93 -10.13
N THR A 459 33.90 -2.19 -10.05
CA THR A 459 34.83 -3.32 -9.93
C THR A 459 35.68 -3.42 -11.20
N LEU A 460 36.99 -3.26 -11.00
CA LEU A 460 38.03 -3.33 -12.02
C LEU A 460 39.14 -4.25 -11.52
N ASN A 461 39.66 -5.10 -12.38
CA ASN A 461 40.95 -5.77 -12.15
C ASN A 461 41.94 -5.23 -13.19
N SER A 462 43.16 -4.91 -12.78
CA SER A 462 44.17 -4.44 -13.73
C SER A 462 45.53 -5.03 -13.45
N GLY A 463 46.21 -5.45 -14.51
CA GLY A 463 47.60 -5.88 -14.49
C GLY A 463 48.54 -4.80 -15.04
N ALA A 464 49.77 -5.22 -15.35
CA ALA A 464 50.79 -4.32 -15.91
C ALA A 464 50.47 -3.85 -17.34
N ASP A 465 49.58 -4.57 -18.02
CA ASP A 465 49.31 -4.51 -19.46
C ASP A 465 47.83 -4.77 -19.79
N TYR A 466 46.93 -4.76 -18.80
CA TYR A 466 45.49 -4.97 -19.05
C TYR A 466 44.57 -4.34 -18.02
N THR A 467 43.31 -4.17 -18.40
CA THR A 467 42.19 -3.87 -17.50
C THR A 467 41.01 -4.79 -17.81
N GLN A 468 40.44 -5.41 -16.80
CA GLN A 468 39.13 -6.05 -16.85
C GLN A 468 38.11 -5.09 -16.27
N ILE A 469 37.06 -4.78 -17.05
CA ILE A 469 35.92 -3.98 -16.59
C ILE A 469 34.72 -4.91 -16.46
N PHE A 470 34.13 -4.95 -15.27
CA PHE A 470 33.02 -5.84 -14.96
C PHE A 470 31.66 -5.18 -15.18
N TYR A 471 30.72 -5.96 -15.69
CA TYR A 471 29.36 -5.56 -16.01
C TYR A 471 28.35 -6.49 -15.36
N CYS A 472 27.17 -5.94 -15.14
CA CYS A 472 25.97 -6.66 -14.83
C CYS A 472 25.00 -6.42 -15.98
N CYS A 473 24.65 -7.46 -16.71
CA CYS A 473 23.74 -7.39 -17.86
C CYS A 473 22.49 -8.23 -17.62
N ARG A 474 21.33 -7.76 -18.07
CA ARG A 474 20.08 -8.53 -18.05
C ARG A 474 19.39 -8.43 -19.41
N SER A 475 18.64 -9.47 -19.77
CA SER A 475 17.85 -9.55 -21.01
C SER A 475 16.57 -10.35 -20.77
N ASP A 476 15.96 -10.15 -19.61
CA ASP A 476 14.80 -10.89 -19.12
C ASP A 476 13.49 -10.13 -19.34
N GLY A 477 13.51 -9.09 -20.17
CA GLY A 477 12.38 -8.33 -20.67
C GLY A 477 12.72 -7.59 -21.97
N PRO A 478 11.73 -7.29 -22.84
CA PRO A 478 11.97 -6.67 -24.14
C PRO A 478 12.32 -5.17 -24.01
N ALA A 479 13.23 -4.69 -24.85
CA ALA A 479 13.75 -3.31 -24.80
C ALA A 479 12.71 -2.23 -25.16
N ASP A 480 11.65 -2.57 -25.87
CA ASP A 480 10.58 -1.66 -26.30
C ASP A 480 9.45 -1.50 -25.27
N VAL A 481 9.47 -2.27 -24.18
CA VAL A 481 8.56 -2.09 -23.04
C VAL A 481 9.22 -1.15 -22.05
N ALA A 482 8.57 0.00 -21.79
CA ALA A 482 9.10 1.02 -20.90
C ALA A 482 9.36 0.48 -19.48
N ILE A 483 10.55 0.76 -18.94
CA ILE A 483 10.91 0.47 -17.56
C ILE A 483 10.85 1.73 -16.70
N TYR A 484 10.58 1.54 -15.41
CA TYR A 484 10.52 2.63 -14.45
C TYR A 484 11.87 2.77 -13.73
N LEU A 485 12.57 3.86 -14.01
CA LEU A 485 13.77 4.31 -13.30
C LEU A 485 13.60 5.77 -12.87
N PRO A 486 14.39 6.27 -11.91
CA PRO A 486 14.43 7.71 -11.59
C PRO A 486 14.74 8.52 -12.84
N ASN A 487 13.95 9.56 -13.10
CA ASN A 487 13.98 10.33 -14.34
C ASN A 487 14.14 11.84 -14.10
N THR A 488 14.60 12.22 -12.91
CA THR A 488 14.83 13.62 -12.55
C THR A 488 16.16 14.16 -13.09
N GLU A 489 17.14 13.27 -13.28
CA GLU A 489 18.47 13.60 -13.76
C GLU A 489 18.87 12.66 -14.90
N PRO A 490 19.59 13.15 -15.93
CA PRO A 490 20.07 12.32 -17.02
C PRO A 490 21.05 11.23 -16.56
N PHE A 491 21.01 10.07 -17.21
CA PHE A 491 21.91 8.95 -16.90
C PHE A 491 22.22 8.08 -18.12
N TYR A 492 23.19 7.19 -17.95
CA TYR A 492 23.57 6.21 -18.96
C TYR A 492 23.25 4.79 -18.53
N LEU A 493 22.76 3.99 -19.47
CA LEU A 493 22.87 2.54 -19.45
C LEU A 493 23.67 2.10 -20.67
N TYR A 494 24.33 0.96 -20.57
CA TYR A 494 24.94 0.33 -21.74
C TYR A 494 23.86 -0.34 -22.59
N ARG A 495 23.95 -0.17 -23.91
CA ARG A 495 23.12 -0.91 -24.85
C ARG A 495 23.49 -2.38 -24.79
N TYR A 496 22.49 -3.25 -24.88
CA TYR A 496 22.68 -4.69 -24.85
C TYR A 496 21.66 -5.36 -25.77
N GLN A 497 22.11 -6.31 -26.59
CA GLN A 497 21.30 -7.04 -27.56
C GLN A 497 20.58 -6.17 -28.61
N GLY A 498 21.22 -5.08 -29.02
CA GLY A 498 20.94 -4.37 -30.27
C GLY A 498 20.12 -3.09 -30.16
N THR A 499 19.36 -2.87 -29.08
CA THR A 499 18.53 -1.66 -28.95
C THR A 499 18.55 -1.12 -27.53
N CYS A 500 18.44 0.20 -27.40
CA CYS A 500 18.29 0.83 -26.09
C CYS A 500 16.95 0.48 -25.45
N GLN A 501 17.00 0.18 -24.15
CA GLN A 501 15.83 0.00 -23.31
C GLN A 501 15.02 1.30 -23.22
N ILE A 502 13.70 1.26 -23.43
CA ILE A 502 12.85 2.44 -23.21
C ILE A 502 12.71 2.67 -21.69
N VAL A 503 12.93 3.90 -21.24
CA VAL A 503 12.69 4.34 -19.86
C VAL A 503 11.48 5.28 -19.86
N GLU A 504 10.54 5.03 -18.96
CA GLU A 504 9.30 5.81 -18.86
C GLU A 504 9.61 7.31 -18.65
N ASN A 505 8.96 8.16 -19.45
CA ASN A 505 9.09 9.62 -19.39
C ASN A 505 10.51 10.16 -19.61
N MET A 506 11.36 9.44 -20.36
CA MET A 506 12.66 9.94 -20.81
C MET A 506 12.84 9.70 -22.31
N LYS A 507 13.62 10.57 -22.95
CA LYS A 507 14.12 10.33 -24.31
C LYS A 507 15.40 9.52 -24.23
N VAL A 508 15.73 8.81 -25.31
CA VAL A 508 16.97 8.04 -25.40
C VAL A 508 17.75 8.39 -26.67
N GLU A 509 19.05 8.61 -26.50
CA GLU A 509 20.01 8.82 -27.59
C GLU A 509 21.11 7.76 -27.50
N THR A 510 21.46 7.17 -28.64
CA THR A 510 22.55 6.18 -28.71
C THR A 510 23.86 6.90 -28.95
N GLU A 511 24.88 6.56 -28.16
CA GLU A 511 26.24 7.08 -28.32
C GLU A 511 27.26 5.95 -28.41
N HIS A 512 28.31 6.18 -29.17
CA HIS A 512 29.36 5.22 -29.45
C HIS A 512 30.73 5.74 -28.99
N VAL A 513 31.48 4.85 -28.34
CA VAL A 513 32.84 5.11 -27.84
C VAL A 513 33.77 4.01 -28.34
N VAL A 514 34.96 4.40 -28.79
CA VAL A 514 36.06 3.51 -29.17
C VAL A 514 37.30 3.90 -28.41
N MET A 515 37.83 2.96 -27.64
CA MET A 515 39.14 3.06 -27.01
C MET A 515 40.16 2.33 -27.89
N ASP A 516 41.23 3.03 -28.23
CA ASP A 516 42.39 2.45 -28.89
C ASP A 516 43.13 1.52 -27.90
N THR A 517 43.39 0.30 -28.35
CA THR A 517 43.97 -0.77 -27.54
C THR A 517 45.21 -1.32 -28.24
N SER A 518 46.23 -1.69 -27.47
CA SER A 518 47.50 -2.09 -28.07
C SER A 518 47.47 -3.54 -28.61
N PHE A 519 47.92 -3.72 -29.85
CA PHE A 519 48.04 -5.03 -30.53
C PHE A 519 49.47 -5.59 -30.51
N LEU A 520 50.39 -4.93 -29.81
CA LEU A 520 51.79 -4.98 -30.21
C LEU A 520 52.52 -6.29 -29.89
N ASP A 521 52.02 -7.11 -28.95
CA ASP A 521 52.59 -8.43 -28.69
C ASP A 521 51.48 -9.50 -28.70
N ARG A 522 51.64 -10.52 -29.56
CA ARG A 522 50.63 -11.51 -29.99
C ARG A 522 50.09 -12.47 -28.90
N GLU A 523 50.16 -12.13 -27.62
CA GLU A 523 49.79 -13.07 -26.54
C GLU A 523 48.47 -12.73 -25.84
N VAL A 524 48.00 -11.47 -25.85
CA VAL A 524 46.72 -11.13 -25.22
C VAL A 524 45.92 -10.12 -26.03
N MET A 525 44.74 -10.53 -26.50
CA MET A 525 43.81 -9.73 -27.30
C MET A 525 42.65 -9.28 -26.42
N ASP A 526 41.95 -8.23 -26.83
CA ASP A 526 40.67 -7.86 -26.23
C ASP A 526 39.66 -9.01 -26.39
N PHE A 527 38.89 -9.31 -25.33
CA PHE A 527 37.80 -10.29 -25.40
C PHE A 527 36.72 -10.00 -24.36
N TYR A 528 35.51 -10.51 -24.63
CA TYR A 528 34.46 -10.62 -23.62
C TYR A 528 34.46 -12.03 -23.04
N GLU A 529 34.34 -12.16 -21.71
CA GLU A 529 34.40 -13.47 -21.05
C GLU A 529 33.23 -14.38 -21.42
N ASN A 530 32.03 -13.81 -21.52
CA ASN A 530 30.79 -14.52 -21.76
C ASN A 530 29.83 -13.60 -22.53
N SER A 531 28.53 -13.89 -22.57
CA SER A 531 27.54 -13.06 -23.28
C SER A 531 27.02 -11.86 -22.49
N TYR A 532 27.33 -11.74 -21.19
CA TYR A 532 26.91 -10.65 -20.32
C TYR A 532 27.89 -9.48 -20.42
N HIS A 533 27.87 -8.81 -21.57
CA HIS A 533 28.63 -7.58 -21.83
C HIS A 533 27.80 -6.61 -22.68
N PRO A 534 28.10 -5.30 -22.62
CA PRO A 534 27.53 -4.31 -23.54
C PRO A 534 27.73 -4.66 -25.00
N ASP A 535 26.83 -4.16 -25.86
CA ASP A 535 27.05 -4.16 -27.30
C ASP A 535 28.31 -3.36 -27.64
N GLY A 536 29.12 -3.91 -28.52
CA GLY A 536 30.44 -3.38 -28.83
C GLY A 536 31.30 -4.35 -29.62
N GLN A 537 32.56 -3.98 -29.81
CA GLN A 537 33.56 -4.80 -30.49
C GLN A 537 34.86 -4.83 -29.70
N VAL A 538 35.61 -5.90 -29.93
CA VAL A 538 36.97 -6.12 -29.44
C VAL A 538 37.95 -5.91 -30.58
N ASN A 539 39.22 -5.59 -30.28
CA ASN A 539 40.22 -5.05 -31.22
C ASN A 539 39.97 -3.57 -31.51
N ASN A 540 40.38 -2.73 -30.55
CA ASN A 540 39.84 -1.42 -30.24
C ASN A 540 38.52 -1.58 -29.52
N TRP A 541 38.64 -1.71 -28.20
CA TRP A 541 37.49 -1.88 -27.33
C TRP A 541 36.49 -0.76 -27.54
N SER A 542 35.33 -1.12 -28.08
CA SER A 542 34.22 -0.21 -28.34
C SER A 542 32.98 -0.66 -27.60
N PHE A 543 32.12 0.31 -27.30
CA PHE A 543 30.87 0.05 -26.62
C PHE A 543 29.82 1.08 -26.97
N GLU A 544 28.57 0.66 -26.82
CA GLU A 544 27.38 1.40 -27.18
C GLU A 544 26.62 1.82 -25.92
N LEU A 545 26.22 3.07 -25.88
CA LEU A 545 25.58 3.72 -24.75
C LEU A 545 24.18 4.17 -25.10
N CYS A 546 23.33 4.21 -24.09
CA CYS A 546 22.00 4.78 -24.13
C CYS A 546 21.95 5.93 -23.12
N TYR A 547 21.93 7.16 -23.63
CA TYR A 547 21.80 8.37 -22.84
C TYR A 547 20.32 8.71 -22.65
N TYR A 548 19.86 8.76 -21.41
CA TYR A 548 18.48 9.10 -21.05
C TYR A 548 18.41 10.52 -20.50
N HIS A 549 17.50 11.35 -21.02
CA HIS A 549 17.29 12.74 -20.58
C HIS A 549 15.84 13.22 -20.70
#